data_AF-A0A965I8T9-F1
#
_entry.id   AF-A0A965I8T9-F1
#
_cell.length_a   1.000
_cell.length_b   1.000
_cell.length_c   1.000
_cell.angle_alpha   90.00
_cell.angle_beta   90.00
_cell.angle_gamma   90.00
#
_symmetry.space_group_name_H-M   'P 1'
#
loop_
_entity.id
_entity.type
_entity.pdbx_description
1 polymer ?
#
loop_
_entity_poly.entity_id
_entity_poly.type
_entity_poly.pdbx_seq_one_letter_code
_entity_poly.pdbx_strand_id
1 'polypeptide(L)' 'MSFRHLLVLMCIYLGLTLSGLHAMAALLPTFIEIWSLTNTEAGWLNSSQYLAYVAAVP' A
#
# COMPACT_ATOMS: atom_id res chain seq x y z
N MET A 1 -0.87 -14.56 -26.39
CA MET A 1 -1.14 -13.37 -25.55
C MET A 1 -0.76 -12.13 -26.36
N SER A 2 -1.73 -11.38 -26.89
CA SER A 2 -1.47 -10.20 -27.72
C SER A 2 -0.98 -9.02 -26.85
N PHE A 3 0.00 -8.26 -27.35
CA PHE A 3 0.67 -7.13 -26.67
C PHE A 3 -0.28 -6.16 -25.95
N ARG A 4 -1.46 -5.90 -26.52
CA ARG A 4 -2.50 -5.05 -25.90
C ARG A 4 -2.99 -5.58 -24.55
N HIS A 5 -3.14 -6.89 -24.39
CA HIS A 5 -3.60 -7.48 -23.12
C HIS A 5 -2.53 -7.37 -22.03
N LEU A 6 -1.26 -7.56 -22.40
CA LEU A 6 -0.13 -7.36 -21.48
C LEU A 6 -0.06 -5.91 -20.99
N LEU A 7 -0.22 -4.93 -21.90
CA LEU A 7 -0.26 -3.51 -21.53
C LEU A 7 -1.38 -3.20 -20.54
N VAL A 8 -2.60 -3.65 -20.82
CA VAL A 8 -3.75 -3.42 -19.93
C VAL A 8 -3.51 -4.07 -18.56
N LEU A 9 -2.98 -5.30 -18.52
CA LEU A 9 -2.66 -5.98 -17.27
C LEU A 9 -1.59 -5.23 -16.46
N MET A 10 -0.52 -4.75 -17.10
CA MET A 10 0.52 -3.99 -16.41
C MET A 10 0.01 -2.64 -15.91
N CYS A 11 -0.82 -1.94 -16.67
CA CYS A 11 -1.43 -0.69 -16.23
C CYS A 11 -2.37 -0.89 -15.03
N ILE A 12 -3.20 -1.93 -15.06
CA ILE A 12 -4.07 -2.28 -13.93
C ILE A 12 -3.22 -2.65 -12.71
N TYR A 13 -2.22 -3.51 -12.90
CA TYR A 13 -1.30 -3.91 -11.82
C TYR A 13 -0.64 -2.68 -11.18
N LEU A 14 -0.08 -1.79 -11.99
CA LEU A 14 0.55 -0.55 -11.53
C LEU A 14 -0.43 0.33 -10.74
N GLY A 15 -1.65 0.49 -11.25
CA GLY A 15 -2.71 1.25 -10.56
C GLY A 15 -3.06 0.65 -9.20
N LEU A 16 -3.22 -0.68 -9.13
CA LEU A 16 -3.49 -1.40 -7.88
C LEU A 16 -2.34 -1.24 -6.89
N THR A 17 -1.09 -1.39 -7.34
CA THR A 17 0.10 -1.23 -6.49
C THR A 17 0.17 0.17 -5.89
N LEU A 18 -0.02 1.22 -6.70
CA LEU A 18 0.00 2.61 -6.21
C LEU A 18 -1.16 2.89 -5.25
N SER A 19 -2.35 2.34 -5.54
CA SER A 19 -3.51 2.49 -4.65
C SER A 19 -3.27 1.83 -3.28
N GLY A 20 -2.67 0.63 -3.24
CA GLY A 20 -2.33 -0.06 -2.00
C GLY A 20 -1.28 0.70 -1.19
N LEU A 21 -0.24 1.22 -1.85
CA LEU A 21 0.80 2.01 -1.20
C LEU A 21 0.23 3.26 -0.51
N HIS A 22 -0.71 3.94 -1.16
CA HIS A 22 -1.31 5.17 -0.63
C HIS A 22 -2.52 4.91 0.30
N ALA A 23 -3.14 3.73 0.22
CA ALA A 23 -4.31 3.38 1.02
C ALA A 23 -4.02 3.41 2.52
N MET A 24 -2.87 2.90 2.96
CA MET A 24 -2.51 2.96 4.38
C MET A 24 -2.35 4.39 4.89
N ALA A 25 -1.73 5.28 4.12
CA ALA A 25 -1.61 6.69 4.49
C ALA A 25 -2.97 7.40 4.55
N ALA A 26 -3.88 7.08 3.62
CA ALA A 26 -5.21 7.68 3.55
C ALA A 26 -6.16 7.16 4.64
N LEU A 27 -6.08 5.89 5.01
CA LEU A 27 -6.93 5.27 6.04
C LEU A 27 -6.32 5.35 7.45
N LEU A 28 -5.07 5.76 7.59
CA LEU A 28 -4.41 5.94 8.90
C LEU A 28 -5.26 6.75 9.90
N PRO A 29 -5.82 7.93 9.58
CA PRO A 29 -6.65 8.67 10.53
C PRO A 29 -7.87 7.87 10.99
N THR A 30 -8.49 7.11 10.08
CA THR A 30 -9.63 6.24 10.39
C THR A 30 -9.21 5.07 11.30
N PHE A 31 -8.05 4.47 11.05
CA PHE A 31 -7.52 3.41 11.92
C PHE A 31 -7.14 3.92 13.31
N ILE A 32 -6.57 5.13 13.39
CA ILE A 32 -6.24 5.78 14.68
C ILE A 32 -7.51 5.98 15.50
N GLU A 33 -8.61 6.43 14.88
CA GLU A 33 -9.90 6.61 15.55
C GLU A 33 -10.51 5.27 16.00
N ILE A 34 -10.60 4.29 15.11
CA ILE A 34 -11.28 3.01 15.39
C ILE A 34 -10.50 2.15 16.40
N TRP A 35 -9.17 2.15 16.33
CA TRP A 35 -8.32 1.32 17.19
C TRP A 35 -7.71 2.08 18.37
N SER A 36 -8.02 3.38 18.52
CA SER A 36 -7.47 4.25 19.58
C SER A 36 -5.93 4.19 19.67
N LEU A 37 -5.27 4.10 18.51
CA LEU A 37 -3.82 3.92 18.41
C LEU A 37 -3.07 5.16 18.91
N THR A 38 -1.98 4.95 19.63
CA THR A 38 -1.01 6.00 19.91
C THR A 38 -0.22 6.35 18.65
N ASN A 39 0.33 7.57 18.59
CA ASN A 39 1.13 8.04 17.44
C ASN A 39 2.29 7.09 17.06
N THR A 40 2.85 6.39 18.05
CA THR A 40 3.92 5.40 17.83
C THR A 40 3.41 4.14 17.13
N GLU A 41 2.23 3.64 17.51
CA GLU A 41 1.64 2.44 16.92
C GLU A 41 1.16 2.70 15.49
N ALA A 42 0.63 3.90 15.23
CA ALA A 42 0.33 4.36 13.87
C ALA A 42 1.58 4.41 12.98
N GLY A 43 2.72 4.83 13.54
CA GLY A 43 4.02 4.81 12.88
C GLY A 43 4.49 3.39 12.51
N TRP A 44 4.32 2.43 13.42
CA TRP A 44 4.65 1.02 13.17
C TRP A 44 3.76 0.36 12.11
N LEU A 45 2.47 0.71 12.08
CA LEU A 45 1.55 0.20 11.06
C LEU A 45 1.99 0.65 9.66
N ASN A 46 2.31 1.93 9.50
CA ASN A 46 2.78 2.46 8.22
C ASN A 46 4.17 1.94 7.84
N SER A 47 5.09 1.79 8.80
CA SER A 47 6.45 1.29 8.53
C SER A 47 6.47 -0.17 8.10
N SER A 48 5.53 -1.00 8.60
CA SER A 48 5.40 -2.41 8.21
C SER A 48 5.12 -2.59 6.71
N GLN A 49 4.31 -1.69 6.12
CA GLN A 49 4.03 -1.69 4.68
C GLN A 49 5.29 -1.37 3.86
N TYR A 50 6.06 -0.36 4.30
CA TYR A 50 7.33 -0.03 3.64
C TYR A 50 8.38 -1.12 3.81
N LEU A 51 8.44 -1.77 4.97
CA LEU A 51 9.35 -2.89 5.21
C LEU A 51 9.03 -4.08 4.28
N ALA A 52 7.74 -4.38 4.07
CA ALA A 52 7.31 -5.39 3.12
C ALA A 52 7.70 -5.03 1.67
N TYR A 53 7.59 -3.76 1.29
CA TYR A 53 8.08 -3.28 -0.01
C TYR A 53 9.59 -3.49 -0.16
N VAL A 54 10.39 -3.08 0.83
CA VAL A 54 11.86 -3.26 0.81
C VAL A 54 12.25 -4.73 0.77
N ALA A 55 11.55 -5.60 1.50
CA ALA A 55 11.83 -7.05 1.49
C ALA A 55 11.45 -7.72 0.16
N ALA A 56 10.47 -7.19 -0.57
CA ALA A 56 10.00 -7.73 -1.84
C ALA A 56 10.83 -7.27 -3.05
N VAL A 57 11.59 -6.17 -2.91
CA VAL A 57 12.48 -5.65 -3.96
C VAL A 57 13.90 -6.21 -3.73
N PRO A 58 14.37 -7.17 -4.55
CA PRO A 58 15.74 -7.68 -4.49
C PRO A 58 16.79 -6.68 -5.00
#